data_AF-A0A6G2QDK9-F1
#
_entry.id   AF-A0A6G2QDK9-F1
#
_cell.length_a   1.000
_cell.length_b   1.000
_cell.length_c   1.000
_cell.angle_alpha   90.00
_cell.angle_beta   90.00
_cell.angle_gamma   90.00
#
_symmetry.space_group_name_H-M   'P 1'
#
loop_
_entity.id
_entity.type
_entity.pdbx_description
1 polymer ?
#
loop_
_entity_poly.entity_id
_entity_poly.type
_entity_poly.pdbx_seq_one_letter_code
_entity_poly.pdbx_strand_id
1 'polypeptide(L)'
;DPSATGQEGAARCRAALPDAAAKRAAWAAMFEGDDLSNYLFTATAHGFWQPEQADLVREYVPRFYEESVPLAARRGPAIAASVGRWCFPAHAVDAEHVRLGEACLDRDDLTPSLRRALADRLDDLGRALRAREGEARQ
;
A
#
# COMPACT_ATOMS: atom_id res chain seq x y z
N ASP A 1 27.49 0.44 6.64
CA ASP A 1 27.79 0.13 5.24
C ASP A 1 26.82 0.92 4.36
N PRO A 2 27.29 1.85 3.51
CA PRO A 2 26.45 2.64 2.60
C PRO A 2 26.14 1.92 1.27
N SER A 3 26.24 0.58 1.23
CA SER A 3 25.80 -0.23 0.09
C SER A 3 24.30 -0.03 -0.21
N ALA A 4 23.89 -0.25 -1.46
CA ALA A 4 22.48 -0.14 -1.88
C ALA A 4 21.55 -1.00 -1.01
N THR A 5 21.97 -2.24 -0.72
CA THR A 5 21.28 -3.15 0.21
C THR A 5 21.18 -2.58 1.62
N GLY A 6 22.23 -1.90 2.11
CA GLY A 6 22.23 -1.23 3.41
C GLY A 6 21.22 -0.08 3.47
N GLN A 7 21.08 0.69 2.40
CA GLN A 7 20.10 1.78 2.32
C GLN A 7 18.66 1.26 2.27
N GLU A 8 18.40 0.20 1.50
CA GLU A 8 17.09 -0.47 1.46
C GLU A 8 16.71 -1.05 2.83
N GLY A 9 17.64 -1.74 3.48
CA GLY A 9 17.44 -2.26 4.84
C GLY A 9 17.12 -1.14 5.83
N ALA A 10 17.87 -0.04 5.79
CA ALA A 10 17.61 1.12 6.65
C ALA A 10 16.24 1.78 6.37
N ALA A 11 15.86 1.92 5.10
CA ALA A 11 14.54 2.46 4.71
C ALA A 11 13.41 1.58 5.26
N ARG A 12 13.51 0.25 5.09
CA ARG A 12 12.54 -0.71 5.62
C ARG A 12 12.43 -0.62 7.14
N CYS A 13 13.55 -0.66 7.85
CA CYS A 13 13.55 -0.60 9.32
C CYS A 13 12.94 0.71 9.84
N ARG A 14 13.25 1.85 9.21
CA ARG A 14 12.66 3.15 9.60
C ARG A 14 11.15 3.16 9.38
N ALA A 15 10.66 2.64 8.25
CA ALA A 15 9.23 2.55 7.97
C ALA A 15 8.48 1.55 8.88
N ALA A 16 9.19 0.57 9.43
CA ALA A 16 8.64 -0.45 10.33
C ALA A 16 8.51 0.01 11.79
N LEU A 17 9.07 1.17 12.16
CA LEU A 17 8.96 1.69 13.53
C LEU A 17 7.47 1.87 13.91
N PRO A 18 7.06 1.39 15.10
CA PRO A 18 5.69 1.52 15.61
C PRO A 18 5.43 2.94 16.16
N ASP A 19 5.77 3.95 15.38
CA ASP A 19 5.67 5.36 15.75
C ASP A 19 4.90 6.13 14.67
N ALA A 20 3.97 6.99 15.10
CA ALA A 20 3.11 7.73 14.19
C ALA A 20 3.89 8.73 13.32
N ALA A 21 4.96 9.34 13.85
CA ALA A 21 5.79 10.25 13.06
C ALA A 21 6.60 9.47 12.02
N ALA A 22 7.11 8.28 12.37
CA ALA A 22 7.77 7.39 11.41
C ALA A 22 6.82 6.95 10.28
N LYS A 23 5.55 6.61 10.59
CA LYS A 23 4.55 6.29 9.55
C LYS A 23 4.28 7.48 8.65
N ARG A 24 4.01 8.66 9.22
CA ARG A 24 3.80 9.88 8.41
C ARG A 24 4.99 10.17 7.50
N ALA A 25 6.21 10.08 8.02
CA ALA A 25 7.42 10.33 7.23
C ALA A 25 7.62 9.30 6.10
N ALA A 26 7.40 8.02 6.38
CA ALA A 26 7.48 6.96 5.38
C ALA A 26 6.40 7.12 4.30
N TRP A 27 5.18 7.49 4.70
CA TRP A 27 4.07 7.74 3.78
C TRP A 27 4.36 8.92 2.86
N ALA A 28 4.73 10.08 3.42
CA ALA A 28 5.09 11.26 2.65
C ALA A 28 6.23 10.99 1.66
N ALA A 29 7.26 10.25 2.08
CA ALA A 29 8.36 9.87 1.20
C ALA A 29 7.92 8.99 0.01
N MET A 30 6.89 8.16 0.18
CA MET A 30 6.36 7.30 -0.89
C MET A 30 5.35 8.02 -1.79
N PHE A 31 4.38 8.73 -1.21
CA PHE A 31 3.20 9.23 -1.93
C PHE A 31 3.30 10.70 -2.34
N GLU A 32 3.94 11.53 -1.51
CA GLU A 32 4.06 12.97 -1.73
C GLU A 32 5.36 13.33 -2.49
N GLY A 33 6.44 12.59 -2.25
CA GLY A 33 7.75 12.83 -2.87
C GLY A 33 8.01 12.06 -4.18
N ASP A 34 9.00 12.53 -4.94
CA ASP A 34 9.45 11.91 -6.20
C ASP A 34 10.95 11.50 -6.18
N ASP A 35 11.60 11.61 -5.02
CA ASP A 35 13.06 11.44 -4.94
C ASP A 35 13.49 10.00 -4.64
N LEU A 36 12.58 9.16 -4.12
CA LEU A 36 12.90 7.75 -3.86
C LEU A 36 13.17 7.00 -5.17
N SER A 37 14.27 6.26 -5.20
CA SER A 37 14.46 5.24 -6.24
C SER A 37 13.39 4.15 -6.11
N ASN A 38 13.12 3.41 -7.19
CA ASN A 38 12.13 2.32 -7.16
C ASN A 38 12.46 1.25 -6.10
N TYR A 39 13.76 1.01 -5.83
CA TYR A 39 14.23 0.10 -4.80
C TYR A 39 13.92 0.62 -3.39
N LEU A 40 14.24 1.89 -3.11
CA LEU A 40 13.95 2.50 -1.81
C LEU A 40 12.45 2.66 -1.57
N PHE A 41 11.67 2.96 -2.61
CA PHE A 41 10.20 2.98 -2.54
C PHE A 41 9.68 1.60 -2.10
N THR A 42 10.10 0.53 -2.78
CA THR A 42 9.67 -0.84 -2.47
C THR A 42 10.10 -1.25 -1.06
N ALA A 43 11.34 -0.94 -0.67
CA ALA A 43 11.84 -1.24 0.67
C ALA A 43 11.06 -0.50 1.77
N THR A 44 10.68 0.75 1.53
CA THR A 44 9.87 1.57 2.45
C THR A 44 8.46 0.98 2.57
N ALA A 45 7.82 0.62 1.44
CA ALA A 45 6.49 -0.01 1.42
C ALA A 45 6.45 -1.30 2.22
N HIS A 46 7.47 -2.15 2.10
CA HIS A 46 7.62 -3.37 2.90
C HIS A 46 7.71 -3.14 4.41
N GLY A 47 8.32 -2.02 4.83
CA GLY A 47 8.39 -1.67 6.25
C GLY A 47 7.10 -1.04 6.75
N PHE A 48 6.34 -0.37 5.90
CA PHE A 48 5.20 0.43 6.31
C PHE A 48 4.04 -0.41 6.87
N TRP A 49 3.62 -1.45 6.14
CA TRP A 49 2.45 -2.26 6.50
C TRP A 49 2.83 -3.42 7.45
N GLN A 50 2.82 -3.14 8.76
CA GLN A 50 3.03 -4.15 9.80
C GLN A 50 1.67 -4.59 10.39
N PRO A 51 1.27 -5.86 10.26
CA PRO A 51 -0.01 -6.35 10.78
C PRO A 51 -0.20 -6.13 12.28
N GLU A 52 0.88 -6.23 13.07
CA GLU A 52 0.88 -5.98 14.51
C GLU A 52 0.64 -4.50 14.86
N GLN A 53 0.70 -3.62 13.85
CA GLN A 53 0.47 -2.17 13.95
C GLN A 53 -0.83 -1.76 13.24
N ALA A 54 -1.78 -2.69 13.04
CA ALA A 54 -3.01 -2.45 12.29
C ALA A 54 -3.76 -1.18 12.71
N ASP A 55 -3.85 -0.89 14.02
CA ASP A 55 -4.51 0.33 14.51
C ASP A 55 -3.78 1.61 14.07
N LEU A 56 -2.44 1.59 14.07
CA LEU A 56 -1.61 2.73 13.69
C LEU A 56 -1.69 3.01 12.18
N VAL A 57 -1.84 1.96 11.37
CA VAL A 57 -1.87 2.09 9.91
C VAL A 57 -3.29 2.13 9.32
N ARG A 58 -4.33 1.96 10.16
CA ARG A 58 -5.75 1.95 9.72
C ARG A 58 -6.12 3.23 8.96
N GLU A 59 -5.65 4.39 9.42
CA GLU A 59 -5.94 5.68 8.77
C GLU A 59 -5.43 5.76 7.31
N TYR A 60 -4.45 4.93 6.94
CA TYR A 60 -3.84 4.95 5.62
C TYR A 60 -4.56 4.07 4.60
N VAL A 61 -5.53 3.24 5.03
CA VAL A 61 -6.33 2.40 4.12
C VAL A 61 -7.13 3.26 3.12
N PRO A 62 -7.95 4.24 3.54
CA PRO A 62 -8.62 5.12 2.59
C PRO A 62 -7.62 5.99 1.80
N ARG A 63 -6.59 6.52 2.48
CA ARG A 63 -5.56 7.36 1.85
C ARG A 63 -4.79 6.65 0.74
N PHE A 64 -4.58 5.34 0.87
CA PHE A 64 -3.95 4.53 -0.17
C PHE A 64 -4.67 4.70 -1.50
N TYR A 65 -6.00 4.64 -1.53
CA TYR A 65 -6.75 4.79 -2.78
C TYR A 65 -6.70 6.22 -3.31
N GLU A 66 -6.85 7.21 -2.44
CA GLU A 66 -6.84 8.64 -2.81
C GLU A 66 -5.49 9.06 -3.39
N GLU A 67 -4.39 8.58 -2.82
CA GLU A 67 -3.04 9.04 -3.14
C GLU A 67 -2.35 8.15 -4.19
N SER A 68 -2.77 6.89 -4.36
CA SER A 68 -2.19 5.98 -5.37
C SER A 68 -2.46 6.43 -6.80
N VAL A 69 -3.65 6.99 -7.07
CA VAL A 69 -4.05 7.43 -8.42
C VAL A 69 -3.16 8.58 -8.92
N PRO A 70 -3.06 9.72 -8.22
CA PRO A 70 -2.17 10.81 -8.65
C PRO A 70 -0.68 10.40 -8.64
N LEU A 71 -0.25 9.55 -7.71
CA LEU A 71 1.12 9.02 -7.69
C LEU A 71 1.42 8.20 -8.96
N ALA A 72 0.55 7.28 -9.33
CA ALA A 72 0.71 6.43 -10.50
C ALA A 72 0.73 7.26 -11.80
N ALA A 73 -0.10 8.30 -11.90
CA ALA A 73 -0.12 9.21 -13.03
C ALA A 73 1.20 10.00 -13.15
N ARG A 74 1.72 10.50 -12.02
CA ARG A 74 2.93 11.33 -11.97
C ARG A 74 4.22 10.53 -12.20
N ARG A 75 4.30 9.32 -11.66
CA ARG A 75 5.54 8.50 -11.61
C ARG A 75 5.59 7.37 -12.65
N GLY A 76 4.52 7.19 -13.41
CA GLY A 76 4.45 6.30 -14.54
C GLY A 76 4.26 4.81 -14.19
N PRO A 77 4.24 3.94 -15.22
CA PRO A 77 3.75 2.56 -15.10
C PRO A 77 4.52 1.67 -14.13
N ALA A 78 5.83 1.88 -13.99
CA ALA A 78 6.67 1.08 -13.10
C ALA A 78 6.32 1.30 -11.62
N ILE A 79 6.16 2.58 -11.22
CA ILE A 79 5.69 2.90 -9.87
C ILE A 79 4.22 2.51 -9.69
N ALA A 80 3.37 2.71 -10.71
CA ALA A 80 1.97 2.29 -10.64
C ALA A 80 1.80 0.79 -10.31
N ALA A 81 2.62 -0.07 -10.94
CA ALA A 81 2.63 -1.50 -10.62
C ALA A 81 3.17 -1.78 -9.20
N SER A 82 4.24 -1.09 -8.78
CA SER A 82 4.80 -1.24 -7.44
C SER A 82 3.85 -0.80 -6.33
N VAL A 83 3.09 0.28 -6.53
CA VAL A 83 2.08 0.78 -5.58
C VAL A 83 1.02 -0.29 -5.32
N GLY A 84 0.36 -0.79 -6.37
CA GLY A 84 -0.66 -1.83 -6.20
C GLY A 84 -0.11 -3.14 -5.64
N ARG A 85 1.16 -3.47 -5.92
CA ARG A 85 1.78 -4.70 -5.43
C ARG A 85 2.29 -4.61 -3.99
N TRP A 86 2.88 -3.50 -3.58
CA TRP A 86 3.63 -3.42 -2.33
C TRP A 86 2.98 -2.51 -1.30
N CYS A 87 2.17 -1.55 -1.74
CA CYS A 87 1.51 -0.60 -0.85
C CYS A 87 0.04 -0.94 -0.59
N PHE A 88 -0.51 -2.01 -1.18
CA PHE A 88 -1.89 -2.43 -0.91
C PHE A 88 -2.03 -2.96 0.53
N PRO A 89 -3.01 -2.49 1.34
CA PRO A 89 -3.15 -2.85 2.75
C PRO A 89 -3.82 -4.22 2.94
N ALA A 90 -3.17 -5.29 2.48
CA ALA A 90 -3.72 -6.64 2.47
C ALA A 90 -4.10 -7.21 3.85
N HIS A 91 -3.53 -6.68 4.94
CA HIS A 91 -3.82 -7.09 6.31
C HIS A 91 -5.19 -6.60 6.80
N ALA A 92 -5.72 -5.51 6.22
CA ALA A 92 -7.01 -4.93 6.57
C ALA A 92 -8.14 -5.67 5.85
N VAL A 93 -8.52 -6.85 6.35
CA VAL A 93 -9.56 -7.68 5.71
C VAL A 93 -10.93 -7.38 6.32
N ASP A 94 -11.64 -6.42 5.75
CA ASP A 94 -12.99 -6.03 6.13
C ASP A 94 -13.82 -5.52 4.93
N ALA A 95 -15.14 -5.39 5.13
CA ALA A 95 -16.08 -5.00 4.07
C ALA A 95 -15.93 -3.54 3.63
N GLU A 96 -15.46 -2.66 4.52
CA GLU A 96 -15.24 -1.25 4.18
C GLU A 96 -14.06 -1.10 3.22
N HIS A 97 -12.98 -1.84 3.45
CA HIS A 97 -11.82 -1.86 2.58
C HIS A 97 -12.17 -2.37 1.17
N VAL A 98 -12.99 -3.42 1.06
CA VAL A 98 -13.48 -3.91 -0.25
C VAL A 98 -14.25 -2.80 -0.98
N ARG A 99 -15.21 -2.16 -0.29
CA ARG A 99 -16.02 -1.08 -0.86
C ARG A 99 -15.17 0.12 -1.34
N LEU A 100 -14.15 0.51 -0.56
CA LEU A 100 -13.23 1.59 -0.95
C LEU A 100 -12.48 1.23 -2.25
N GLY A 101 -12.03 -0.01 -2.38
CA GLY A 101 -11.33 -0.46 -3.57
C GLY A 101 -12.22 -0.57 -4.80
N GLU A 102 -13.43 -1.08 -4.66
CA GLU A 102 -14.43 -1.11 -5.75
C GLU A 102 -14.75 0.31 -6.23
N ALA A 103 -15.02 1.24 -5.31
CA ALA A 103 -15.23 2.65 -5.65
C ALA A 103 -14.02 3.30 -6.33
N CYS A 104 -12.80 2.89 -5.96
CA CYS A 104 -11.59 3.34 -6.65
C CYS A 104 -11.51 2.80 -8.08
N LEU A 105 -11.85 1.52 -8.31
CA LEU A 105 -11.87 0.94 -9.65
C LEU A 105 -12.88 1.61 -10.58
N ASP A 106 -13.97 2.19 -10.05
CA ASP A 106 -14.96 2.92 -10.85
C ASP A 106 -14.48 4.29 -11.35
N ARG A 107 -13.33 4.79 -10.89
CA ARG A 107 -12.81 6.06 -11.39
C ARG A 107 -12.25 5.90 -12.81
N ASP A 108 -12.39 6.96 -13.62
CA ASP A 108 -11.92 6.97 -15.00
C ASP A 108 -10.44 7.34 -15.16
N ASP A 109 -9.80 7.82 -14.09
CA ASP A 109 -8.44 8.38 -14.12
C ASP A 109 -7.33 7.40 -13.67
N LEU A 110 -7.66 6.12 -13.48
CA LEU A 110 -6.65 5.11 -13.19
C LEU A 110 -5.80 4.82 -14.42
N THR A 111 -4.49 4.81 -14.21
CA THR A 111 -3.56 4.24 -15.20
C THR A 111 -3.87 2.74 -15.40
N PRO A 112 -3.68 2.18 -16.61
CA PRO A 112 -3.94 0.76 -16.87
C PRO A 112 -3.19 -0.18 -15.93
N SER A 113 -1.94 0.14 -15.58
CA SER A 113 -1.11 -0.63 -14.66
C SER A 113 -1.66 -0.65 -13.24
N LEU A 114 -2.11 0.51 -12.73
CA LEU A 114 -2.70 0.58 -11.39
C LEU A 114 -4.05 -0.15 -11.34
N ARG A 115 -4.91 0.08 -12.34
CA ARG A 115 -6.22 -0.58 -12.45
C ARG A 115 -6.10 -2.10 -12.38
N ARG A 116 -5.18 -2.67 -13.17
CA ARG A 116 -4.93 -4.11 -13.16
C ARG A 116 -4.46 -4.60 -11.79
N ALA A 117 -3.47 -3.93 -11.21
CA ALA A 117 -2.93 -4.33 -9.91
C ALA A 117 -3.98 -4.27 -8.79
N LEU A 118 -4.83 -3.24 -8.77
CA LEU A 118 -5.92 -3.12 -7.79
C LEU A 118 -7.00 -4.18 -7.98
N ALA A 119 -7.40 -4.46 -9.22
CA ALA A 119 -8.40 -5.49 -9.51
C ALA A 119 -7.95 -6.88 -8.99
N ASP A 120 -6.70 -7.26 -9.27
CA ASP A 120 -6.12 -8.52 -8.78
C ASP A 120 -6.12 -8.57 -7.24
N ARG A 121 -5.75 -7.46 -6.58
CA ARG A 121 -5.68 -7.39 -5.11
C ARG A 121 -7.04 -7.37 -4.43
N LEU A 122 -8.04 -6.76 -5.04
CA LEU A 122 -9.40 -6.72 -4.51
C LEU A 122 -10.10 -8.06 -4.62
N ASP A 123 -9.83 -8.81 -5.69
CA ASP A 123 -10.28 -10.20 -5.81
C ASP A 123 -9.69 -11.09 -4.69
N ASP A 124 -8.39 -10.96 -4.40
CA ASP A 124 -7.74 -11.60 -3.26
C ASP A 124 -8.35 -11.19 -1.91
N LEU A 125 -8.57 -9.88 -1.70
CA LEU A 125 -9.17 -9.35 -0.49
C LEU A 125 -10.59 -9.89 -0.27
N GLY A 126 -11.42 -9.91 -1.32
CA GLY A 126 -12.79 -10.43 -1.26
C GLY A 126 -12.83 -11.94 -0.99
N ARG A 127 -11.86 -12.72 -1.50
CA ARG A 127 -11.68 -14.12 -1.10
C ARG A 127 -11.35 -14.25 0.39
N ALA A 128 -10.39 -13.48 0.88
CA ALA A 128 -9.98 -13.52 2.28
C ALA A 128 -11.12 -13.15 3.24
N LEU A 129 -11.93 -12.14 2.89
CA LEU A 129 -13.09 -11.74 3.69
C LEU A 129 -14.12 -12.87 3.81
N ARG A 130 -14.49 -13.50 2.69
CA ARG A 130 -15.44 -14.63 2.68
C ARG A 130 -14.95 -15.82 3.50
N ALA A 131 -13.63 -16.10 3.47
CA ALA A 131 -13.04 -17.16 4.28
C ALA A 131 -13.17 -16.86 5.79
N ARG A 132 -12.82 -15.63 6.22
CA ARG A 132 -12.94 -15.20 7.63
C ARG A 132 -14.38 -15.28 8.15
N GLU A 133 -15.35 -14.87 7.33
CA GLU A 133 -16.76 -14.97 7.70
C GLU A 133 -17.25 -16.41 7.77
N GLY A 134 -16.70 -17.31 6.95
CA GLY A 134 -16.98 -18.75 7.00
C GLY A 134 -16.43 -19.42 8.25
N GLU A 135 -15.22 -19.05 8.67
CA GLU A 135 -14.60 -19.51 9.92
C GLU A 135 -15.36 -19.03 11.16
N ALA A 136 -15.82 -17.78 11.19
CA ALA A 136 -16.55 -17.22 12.34
C ALA A 136 -17.97 -17.82 12.53
N ARG A 137 -18.50 -18.53 11.52
CA ARG A 137 -19.81 -19.20 11.57
C ARG A 137 -19.73 -20.67 12.01
N GLN A 138 -18.53 -21.21 12.22
CA GLN A 138 -18.27 -22.59 12.65
C GLN A 138 -17.99 -22.63 14.16
#